data_AF-A0A932Q5V7-F1
#
_entry.id   AF-A0A932Q5V7-F1
#
_cell.length_a   1.000
_cell.length_b   1.000
_cell.length_c   1.000
_cell.angle_alpha   90.00
_cell.angle_beta   90.00
_cell.angle_gamma   90.00
#
_symmetry.space_group_name_H-M   'P 1'
#
loop_
_entity.id
_entity.type
_entity.pdbx_description
1 polymer ?
#
loop_
_entity_poly.entity_id
_entity_poly.type
_entity_poly.pdbx_seq_one_letter_code
_entity_poly.pdbx_strand_id
1 'polypeptide(L)'
;MRITIEAVQILSMLIRSLCFVICMSLCGCATGQTKDESTLTRRYREGEVYGYYIFNRQFIGSDLDNSYEGHATARVVAEPTGAMHEEFEWHDITKNGKKHPIAPEYRQILSLAVGGKMIFPPTAMITGATTDTMNFYVNEMLAIKKALRKVGDHELVSLNGKPSPWLDRARGFNGFDCQDFDIMLTAIDGNYATVKVANIPPLHGCTRPPLVAWMNSRVADTENNFFEIERQADGTYHASYGKEIIDTELHIDLGTGRIISGFMHNTVHYLQRVCKDESVLDCGEPKDKSLARETVLVLEK
;
A
#
# COMPACT_ATOMS: atom_id res chain seq x y z
N MET A 1 42.32 -19.77 -28.60
CA MET A 1 42.07 -21.12 -29.14
C MET A 1 41.61 -22.00 -27.98
N ARG A 2 40.63 -22.90 -28.19
CA ARG A 2 39.88 -23.66 -27.14
C ARG A 2 38.91 -22.75 -26.34
N ILE A 3 37.61 -23.04 -26.13
CA ILE A 3 36.73 -24.24 -26.35
C ILE A 3 37.12 -25.45 -25.48
N THR A 4 36.35 -25.94 -24.50
CA THR A 4 35.13 -25.48 -23.76
C THR A 4 35.25 -26.09 -22.33
N ILE A 5 34.28 -26.48 -21.48
CA ILE A 5 32.80 -26.64 -21.45
C ILE A 5 32.34 -26.53 -19.97
N GLU A 6 31.10 -26.13 -19.68
CA GLU A 6 30.11 -26.93 -18.88
C GLU A 6 28.85 -26.15 -18.45
N ALA A 7 27.74 -26.89 -18.35
CA ALA A 7 26.48 -26.53 -17.73
C ALA A 7 25.86 -27.82 -17.13
N VAL A 8 24.75 -27.68 -16.39
CA VAL A 8 23.92 -28.77 -15.79
C VAL A 8 24.44 -29.37 -14.46
N GLN A 9 23.69 -29.09 -13.38
CA GLN A 9 23.31 -29.91 -12.20
C GLN A 9 22.88 -28.94 -11.07
N ILE A 10 21.86 -29.11 -10.21
CA ILE A 10 20.66 -29.99 -10.08
C ILE A 10 19.56 -29.04 -9.52
N LEU A 11 18.27 -29.03 -9.89
CA LEU A 11 17.33 -30.02 -10.48
C LEU A 11 16.65 -30.99 -9.48
N SER A 12 16.34 -30.53 -8.26
CA SER A 12 15.28 -31.11 -7.40
C SER A 12 14.67 -30.00 -6.52
N MET A 13 13.39 -30.01 -6.14
CA MET A 13 12.39 -31.09 -6.17
C MET A 13 11.08 -30.67 -6.86
N LEU A 14 10.45 -31.61 -7.57
CA LEU A 14 9.01 -31.58 -7.91
C LEU A 14 8.52 -33.03 -8.12
N ILE A 15 7.22 -33.27 -7.95
CA ILE A 15 6.50 -34.53 -8.25
C ILE A 15 6.81 -35.75 -7.33
N ARG A 16 6.10 -35.80 -6.20
CA ARG A 16 5.21 -36.93 -5.83
C ARG A 16 3.87 -36.28 -5.41
N SER A 17 2.68 -36.82 -5.70
CA SER A 17 2.33 -38.21 -6.01
C SER A 17 1.47 -38.36 -7.28
N LEU A 18 1.30 -39.61 -7.73
CA LEU A 18 0.57 -39.99 -8.94
C LEU A 18 -0.94 -40.20 -8.69
N CYS A 19 -1.73 -40.19 -9.76
CA CYS A 19 -3.20 -40.36 -9.76
C CYS A 19 -3.69 -41.63 -9.07
N PHE A 20 -4.91 -41.56 -8.51
CA PHE A 20 -5.82 -42.70 -8.43
C PHE A 20 -7.19 -42.28 -8.96
N VAL A 21 -7.77 -43.07 -9.87
CA VAL A 21 -9.08 -42.79 -10.47
C VAL A 21 -10.09 -43.78 -9.89
N ILE A 22 -11.10 -43.26 -9.19
CA ILE A 22 -12.37 -43.96 -8.97
C ILE A 22 -13.50 -42.99 -9.29
N CYS A 23 -14.44 -43.46 -10.10
CA CYS A 23 -15.62 -42.70 -10.51
C CYS A 23 -16.78 -42.94 -9.54
N MET A 24 -17.47 -41.87 -9.12
CA MET A 24 -18.91 -41.90 -8.87
C MET A 24 -19.53 -40.55 -9.22
N SER A 25 -20.48 -40.57 -10.16
CA SER A 25 -21.36 -39.44 -10.45
C SER A 25 -22.39 -39.29 -9.33
N LEU A 26 -22.72 -38.05 -8.95
CA LEU A 26 -24.07 -37.71 -8.53
C LEU A 26 -24.38 -36.24 -8.82
N CYS A 27 -25.64 -35.95 -9.12
CA CYS A 27 -26.10 -34.60 -9.43
C CYS A 27 -26.29 -33.80 -8.14
N GLY A 28 -25.89 -32.53 -8.14
CA GLY A 28 -25.97 -31.69 -6.94
C GLY A 28 -25.66 -30.22 -7.22
N CYS A 29 -26.67 -29.46 -7.64
CA CYS A 29 -26.59 -27.99 -7.64
C CYS A 29 -26.58 -27.46 -6.19
N ALA A 30 -25.41 -27.45 -5.58
CA ALA A 30 -25.16 -26.81 -4.30
C ALA A 30 -24.21 -25.63 -4.52
N THR A 31 -24.77 -24.44 -4.73
CA THR A 31 -24.05 -23.19 -4.48
C THR A 31 -23.76 -23.10 -2.99
N GLY A 32 -22.67 -23.74 -2.56
CA GLY A 32 -22.19 -23.73 -1.18
C GLY A 32 -21.71 -22.34 -0.82
N GLN A 33 -22.65 -21.47 -0.46
CA GLN A 33 -22.35 -20.13 0.01
C GLN A 33 -21.51 -20.27 1.29
N THR A 34 -20.26 -19.88 1.18
CA THR A 34 -19.22 -20.00 2.20
C THR A 34 -19.66 -19.24 3.44
N LYS A 35 -19.90 -19.96 4.54
CA LYS A 35 -20.15 -19.31 5.84
C LYS A 35 -18.92 -18.45 6.17
N ASP A 36 -19.20 -17.22 6.60
CA ASP A 36 -18.24 -16.24 7.10
C ASP A 36 -17.35 -15.52 6.05
N GLU A 37 -17.84 -15.34 4.82
CA GLU A 37 -17.35 -14.24 3.97
C GLU A 37 -17.74 -12.86 4.54
N SER A 38 -16.83 -11.89 4.53
CA SER A 38 -17.06 -10.53 5.04
C SER A 38 -18.03 -9.76 4.15
N THR A 39 -18.92 -8.95 4.74
CA THR A 39 -19.85 -8.09 3.99
C THR A 39 -19.13 -7.07 3.10
N LEU A 40 -17.93 -6.65 3.54
CA LEU A 40 -17.02 -5.75 2.84
C LEU A 40 -16.40 -6.38 1.57
N THR A 41 -16.48 -7.71 1.39
CA THR A 41 -15.79 -8.42 0.30
C THR A 41 -16.19 -7.89 -1.09
N ARG A 42 -15.21 -7.52 -1.90
CA ARG A 42 -15.36 -7.07 -3.28
C ARG A 42 -16.02 -8.12 -4.17
N ARG A 43 -17.28 -7.87 -4.52
CA ARG A 43 -18.11 -8.68 -5.43
C ARG A 43 -17.86 -8.26 -6.88
N TYR A 44 -16.79 -8.80 -7.44
CA TYR A 44 -16.35 -8.56 -8.82
C TYR A 44 -17.37 -8.98 -9.89
N ARG A 45 -17.33 -8.28 -11.02
CA ARG A 45 -18.03 -8.60 -12.27
C ARG A 45 -17.07 -8.39 -13.43
N GLU A 46 -16.80 -9.43 -14.21
CA GLU A 46 -15.86 -9.34 -15.34
C GLU A 46 -16.31 -8.29 -16.37
N GLY A 47 -15.36 -7.48 -16.86
CA GLY A 47 -15.64 -6.41 -17.82
C GLY A 47 -16.31 -5.16 -17.24
N GLU A 48 -16.58 -5.12 -15.93
CA GLU A 48 -17.03 -3.91 -15.23
C GLU A 48 -15.98 -2.79 -15.35
N VAL A 49 -16.45 -1.55 -15.57
CA VAL A 49 -15.60 -0.36 -15.75
C VAL A 49 -16.15 0.77 -14.88
N TYR A 50 -15.26 1.52 -14.24
CA TYR A 50 -15.57 2.73 -13.47
C TYR A 50 -14.34 3.65 -13.41
N GLY A 51 -14.59 4.95 -13.17
CA GLY A 51 -13.54 5.93 -12.94
C GLY A 51 -13.30 6.20 -11.46
N TYR A 52 -12.09 6.67 -11.13
CA TYR A 52 -11.76 7.32 -9.87
C TYR A 52 -11.02 8.63 -10.12
N TYR A 53 -11.24 9.62 -9.25
CA TYR A 53 -10.32 10.74 -9.07
C TYR A 53 -9.58 10.58 -7.74
N ILE A 54 -8.29 10.93 -7.75
CA ILE A 54 -7.47 11.05 -6.54
C ILE A 54 -6.86 12.46 -6.45
N PHE A 55 -6.89 13.04 -5.26
CA PHE A 55 -6.35 14.36 -4.96
C PHE A 55 -5.46 14.25 -3.72
N ASN A 56 -4.32 14.93 -3.70
CA ASN A 56 -3.48 15.04 -2.51
C ASN A 56 -2.98 16.47 -2.28
N ARG A 57 -2.88 16.83 -1.01
CA ARG A 57 -2.14 18.00 -0.51
C ARG A 57 -1.12 17.55 0.52
N GLN A 58 0.07 18.12 0.45
CA GLN A 58 1.19 17.90 1.36
C GLN A 58 1.62 19.24 1.95
N PHE A 59 1.64 19.30 3.28
CA PHE A 59 2.00 20.47 4.06
C PHE A 59 3.28 20.21 4.86
N ILE A 60 4.13 21.22 4.98
CA ILE A 60 5.25 21.23 5.93
C ILE A 60 4.96 22.35 6.93
N GLY A 61 4.62 21.97 8.17
CA GLY A 61 3.95 22.89 9.09
C GLY A 61 2.61 23.38 8.53
N SER A 62 2.44 24.69 8.38
CA SER A 62 1.25 25.32 7.78
C SER A 62 1.26 25.39 6.25
N ASP A 63 2.42 25.19 5.62
CA ASP A 63 2.66 25.68 4.27
C ASP A 63 2.48 24.55 3.26
N LEU A 64 1.68 24.79 2.22
CA LEU A 64 1.46 23.83 1.13
C LEU A 64 2.75 23.69 0.30
N ASP A 65 3.45 22.59 0.51
CA ASP A 65 4.73 22.24 -0.13
C ASP A 65 4.52 21.55 -1.48
N ASN A 66 3.55 20.64 -1.54
CA ASN A 66 3.34 19.76 -2.68
C ASN A 66 1.86 19.35 -2.82
N SER A 67 1.43 19.08 -4.04
CA SER A 67 0.10 18.55 -4.35
C SER A 67 0.13 17.71 -5.62
N TYR A 68 -0.81 16.78 -5.74
CA TYR A 68 -1.07 16.09 -7.00
C TYR A 68 -2.55 15.81 -7.18
N GLU A 69 -2.94 15.66 -8.44
CA GLU A 69 -4.29 15.24 -8.86
C GLU A 69 -4.14 14.16 -9.93
N GLY A 70 -5.07 13.23 -10.03
CA GLY A 70 -5.05 12.20 -11.07
C GLY A 70 -6.43 11.58 -11.28
N HIS A 71 -6.67 11.11 -12.50
CA HIS A 71 -7.85 10.35 -12.88
C HIS A 71 -7.43 8.94 -13.27
N ALA A 72 -8.27 7.94 -13.04
CA ALA A 72 -8.01 6.57 -13.48
C ALA A 72 -9.30 5.89 -13.94
N THR A 73 -9.22 5.14 -15.04
CA THR A 73 -10.24 4.18 -15.43
C THR A 73 -9.83 2.79 -14.96
N ALA A 74 -10.59 2.20 -14.05
CA ALA A 74 -10.41 0.82 -13.63
C ALA A 74 -11.28 -0.12 -14.51
N ARG A 75 -10.69 -1.24 -14.95
CA ARG A 75 -11.40 -2.35 -15.60
C ARG A 75 -11.24 -3.62 -14.78
N VAL A 76 -12.34 -4.31 -14.51
CA VAL A 76 -12.32 -5.62 -13.85
C VAL A 76 -11.98 -6.73 -14.85
N VAL A 77 -10.94 -7.52 -14.56
CA VAL A 77 -10.39 -8.58 -15.41
C VAL A 77 -10.26 -9.88 -14.62
N ALA A 78 -10.50 -11.02 -15.28
CA ALA A 78 -10.29 -12.35 -14.74
C ALA A 78 -8.91 -12.89 -15.13
N GLU A 79 -8.14 -13.40 -14.16
CA GLU A 79 -6.99 -14.26 -14.46
C GLU A 79 -7.47 -15.65 -14.94
N PRO A 80 -6.66 -16.40 -15.72
CA PRO A 80 -6.90 -17.82 -16.02
C PRO A 80 -6.99 -18.74 -14.79
N THR A 81 -6.64 -18.23 -13.60
CA THR A 81 -6.78 -18.88 -12.29
C THR A 81 -8.19 -18.74 -11.69
N GLY A 82 -9.07 -17.92 -12.29
CA GLY A 82 -10.34 -17.47 -11.71
C GLY A 82 -10.21 -16.31 -10.71
N ALA A 83 -8.99 -15.84 -10.43
CA ALA A 83 -8.78 -14.68 -9.56
C ALA A 83 -9.13 -13.38 -10.30
N MET A 84 -9.99 -12.55 -9.69
CA MET A 84 -10.41 -11.26 -10.26
C MET A 84 -9.50 -10.13 -9.78
N HIS A 85 -9.21 -9.18 -10.66
CA HIS A 85 -8.42 -7.99 -10.36
C HIS A 85 -8.92 -6.77 -11.15
N GLU A 86 -8.32 -5.61 -10.87
CA GLU A 86 -8.65 -4.31 -11.42
C GLU A 86 -7.41 -3.76 -12.12
N GLU A 87 -7.52 -3.57 -13.44
CA GLU A 87 -6.52 -2.88 -14.26
C GLU A 87 -6.84 -1.38 -14.25
N PHE A 88 -6.02 -0.59 -13.56
CA PHE A 88 -6.12 0.87 -13.54
C PHE A 88 -5.28 1.47 -14.67
N GLU A 89 -5.97 2.07 -15.65
CA GLU A 89 -5.40 2.97 -16.64
C GLU A 89 -5.42 4.39 -16.08
N TRP A 90 -4.25 5.02 -15.93
CA TRP A 90 -4.09 6.33 -15.30
C TRP A 90 -4.01 7.46 -16.32
N HIS A 91 -4.82 8.50 -16.10
CA HIS A 91 -5.01 9.66 -16.97
C HIS A 91 -4.68 10.96 -16.25
N ASP A 92 -4.17 11.93 -17.01
CA ASP A 92 -4.03 13.34 -16.62
C ASP A 92 -3.45 13.62 -15.21
N ILE A 93 -2.54 12.76 -14.73
CA ILE A 93 -1.83 12.98 -13.48
C ILE A 93 -1.11 14.34 -13.55
N THR A 94 -1.33 15.20 -12.57
CA THR A 94 -0.57 16.44 -12.38
C THR A 94 0.10 16.47 -11.02
N LYS A 95 1.30 17.05 -10.92
CA LYS A 95 2.00 17.36 -9.67
C LYS A 95 2.35 18.85 -9.66
N ASN A 96 1.96 19.58 -8.63
CA ASN A 96 2.09 21.04 -8.54
C ASN A 96 1.64 21.77 -9.84
N GLY A 97 0.47 21.37 -10.38
CA GLY A 97 -0.13 21.93 -11.60
C GLY A 97 0.56 21.55 -12.92
N LYS A 98 1.62 20.73 -12.91
CA LYS A 98 2.33 20.27 -14.10
C LYS A 98 1.98 18.82 -14.41
N LYS A 99 1.67 18.50 -15.67
CA LYS A 99 1.41 17.10 -16.08
C LYS A 99 2.61 16.21 -15.76
N HIS A 100 2.35 15.08 -15.12
CA HIS A 100 3.31 14.02 -14.86
C HIS A 100 3.11 12.92 -15.91
N PRO A 101 4.12 12.56 -16.72
CA PRO A 101 3.96 11.53 -17.72
C PRO A 101 3.85 10.15 -17.06
N ILE A 102 2.94 9.33 -17.57
CA ILE A 102 2.89 7.89 -17.31
C ILE A 102 2.87 7.17 -18.65
N ALA A 103 3.39 5.94 -18.71
CA ALA A 103 3.42 5.17 -19.96
C ALA A 103 1.98 4.76 -20.37
N PRO A 104 1.51 5.03 -21.60
CA PRO A 104 0.14 4.72 -22.03
C PRO A 104 -0.23 3.23 -21.94
N GLU A 105 0.75 2.34 -21.99
CA GLU A 105 0.62 0.89 -21.83
C GLU A 105 0.66 0.42 -20.36
N TYR A 106 1.01 1.28 -19.40
CA TYR A 106 1.06 0.90 -17.99
C TYR A 106 -0.36 0.71 -17.42
N ARG A 107 -0.58 -0.45 -16.78
CA ARG A 107 -1.76 -0.70 -15.94
C ARG A 107 -1.29 -1.01 -14.52
N GLN A 108 -1.85 -0.32 -13.54
CA GLN A 108 -1.65 -0.70 -12.15
C GLN A 108 -2.64 -1.82 -11.81
N ILE A 109 -2.12 -2.93 -11.26
CA ILE A 109 -2.90 -4.14 -10.98
C ILE A 109 -3.17 -4.23 -9.48
N LEU A 110 -4.44 -4.04 -9.10
CA LEU A 110 -4.92 -4.16 -7.72
C LEU A 110 -6.00 -5.23 -7.65
N SER A 111 -6.11 -5.93 -6.52
CA SER A 111 -7.15 -6.93 -6.30
C SER A 111 -7.50 -7.00 -4.83
N LEU A 112 -8.81 -7.03 -4.55
CA LEU A 112 -9.39 -7.23 -3.22
C LEU A 112 -9.89 -8.68 -3.03
N ALA A 113 -9.67 -9.55 -4.02
CA ALA A 113 -10.06 -10.95 -3.96
C ALA A 113 -9.22 -11.71 -2.91
N VAL A 114 -9.78 -12.79 -2.35
CA VAL A 114 -9.05 -13.66 -1.42
C VAL A 114 -7.89 -14.34 -2.15
N GLY A 115 -6.65 -14.02 -1.76
CA GLY A 115 -5.44 -14.45 -2.47
C GLY A 115 -5.09 -13.62 -3.71
N GLY A 116 -5.83 -12.54 -3.97
CA GLY A 116 -5.55 -11.58 -5.04
C GLY A 116 -4.19 -10.90 -4.91
N LYS A 117 -3.61 -10.51 -6.05
CA LYS A 117 -2.32 -9.83 -6.12
C LYS A 117 -2.53 -8.31 -6.14
N MET A 118 -1.73 -7.60 -5.35
CA MET A 118 -1.45 -6.18 -5.58
C MET A 118 -0.02 -6.08 -6.12
N ILE A 119 0.15 -5.49 -7.30
CA ILE A 119 1.46 -5.36 -7.94
C ILE A 119 1.96 -3.93 -7.72
N PHE A 120 3.05 -3.82 -6.96
CA PHE A 120 3.68 -2.53 -6.70
C PHE A 120 4.15 -1.87 -8.02
N PRO A 121 3.92 -0.56 -8.23
CA PRO A 121 4.33 0.09 -9.48
C PRO A 121 5.84 -0.04 -9.76
N PRO A 122 6.26 -0.35 -10.99
CA PRO A 122 7.66 -0.25 -11.39
C PRO A 122 8.18 1.16 -11.15
N THR A 123 9.45 1.33 -10.80
CA THR A 123 10.04 2.61 -10.35
C THR A 123 9.76 3.81 -11.26
N ALA A 124 9.73 3.60 -12.58
CA ALA A 124 9.41 4.65 -13.56
C ALA A 124 7.93 5.08 -13.59
N MET A 125 7.03 4.32 -12.96
CA MET A 125 5.57 4.53 -12.85
C MET A 125 5.11 4.79 -11.41
N ILE A 126 6.05 4.92 -10.46
CA ILE A 126 5.74 5.37 -9.09
C ILE A 126 5.37 6.86 -9.15
N THR A 127 4.13 7.15 -8.78
CA THR A 127 3.55 8.47 -8.59
C THR A 127 2.79 8.46 -7.26
N GLY A 128 2.53 9.62 -6.65
CA GLY A 128 1.69 9.65 -5.44
C GLY A 128 0.28 9.08 -5.67
N ALA A 129 -0.28 9.31 -6.86
CA ALA A 129 -1.57 8.76 -7.25
C ALA A 129 -1.58 7.23 -7.28
N THR A 130 -0.54 6.61 -7.86
CA THR A 130 -0.40 5.14 -7.92
C THR A 130 -0.09 4.54 -6.54
N THR A 131 0.73 5.18 -5.69
CA THR A 131 1.00 4.67 -4.34
C THR A 131 -0.20 4.78 -3.42
N ASP A 132 -0.88 5.93 -3.37
CA ASP A 132 -1.93 6.15 -2.39
C ASP A 132 -3.20 5.35 -2.71
N THR A 133 -3.50 5.14 -4.00
CA THR A 133 -4.56 4.19 -4.41
C THR A 133 -4.24 2.77 -3.96
N MET A 134 -2.96 2.36 -3.99
CA MET A 134 -2.56 1.07 -3.44
C MET A 134 -2.78 1.03 -1.92
N ASN A 135 -2.48 2.10 -1.18
CA ASN A 135 -2.69 2.16 0.27
C ASN A 135 -4.17 2.04 0.65
N PHE A 136 -5.09 2.69 -0.08
CA PHE A 136 -6.53 2.51 0.11
C PHE A 136 -6.95 1.03 -0.09
N TYR A 137 -6.44 0.36 -1.13
CA TYR A 137 -6.72 -1.06 -1.41
C TYR A 137 -6.05 -2.02 -0.43
N VAL A 138 -4.87 -1.70 0.12
CA VAL A 138 -4.23 -2.44 1.21
C VAL A 138 -5.10 -2.38 2.46
N ASN A 139 -5.55 -1.19 2.83
CA ASN A 139 -6.35 -0.96 4.04
C ASN A 139 -7.75 -1.62 3.92
N GLU A 140 -8.38 -1.58 2.74
CA GLU A 140 -9.62 -2.34 2.49
C GLU A 140 -9.37 -3.87 2.52
N MET A 141 -8.31 -4.37 1.88
CA MET A 141 -7.98 -5.80 1.92
C MET A 141 -7.74 -6.29 3.36
N LEU A 142 -7.12 -5.48 4.21
CA LEU A 142 -6.94 -5.81 5.63
C LEU A 142 -8.30 -5.88 6.35
N ALA A 143 -9.21 -4.93 6.11
CA ALA A 143 -10.56 -4.95 6.70
C ALA A 143 -11.44 -6.12 6.20
N ILE A 144 -11.37 -6.47 4.91
CA ILE A 144 -12.07 -7.64 4.33
C ILE A 144 -11.64 -8.95 5.02
N LYS A 145 -10.37 -9.05 5.44
CA LYS A 145 -9.82 -10.22 6.16
C LYS A 145 -10.19 -10.26 7.64
N LYS A 146 -11.00 -9.31 8.14
CA LYS A 146 -11.45 -9.24 9.54
C LYS A 146 -12.94 -9.50 9.67
N ALA A 147 -13.32 -10.03 10.83
CA ALA A 147 -14.69 -10.45 11.14
C ALA A 147 -15.60 -9.27 11.55
N LEU A 148 -15.43 -8.11 10.91
CA LEU A 148 -16.19 -6.89 11.18
C LEU A 148 -17.61 -7.05 10.62
N ARG A 149 -18.61 -7.14 11.50
CA ARG A 149 -20.01 -7.47 11.16
C ARG A 149 -21.01 -6.42 11.64
N LYS A 150 -20.66 -5.64 12.67
CA LYS A 150 -21.48 -4.56 13.25
C LYS A 150 -20.63 -3.32 13.52
N VAL A 151 -21.29 -2.18 13.63
CA VAL A 151 -20.67 -0.94 14.11
C VAL A 151 -20.09 -1.15 15.50
N GLY A 152 -18.83 -0.73 15.68
CA GLY A 152 -18.07 -0.94 16.91
C GLY A 152 -17.23 -2.22 16.94
N ASP A 153 -17.28 -3.07 15.91
CA ASP A 153 -16.27 -4.14 15.77
C ASP A 153 -14.90 -3.54 15.45
N HIS A 154 -13.87 -4.10 16.10
CA HIS A 154 -12.50 -3.58 16.15
C HIS A 154 -11.49 -4.74 16.16
N GLU A 155 -10.40 -4.60 15.43
CA GLU A 155 -9.36 -5.61 15.24
C GLU A 155 -7.98 -4.96 15.08
N LEU A 156 -7.00 -5.34 15.91
CA LEU A 156 -5.59 -4.95 15.75
C LEU A 156 -4.85 -5.97 14.87
N VAL A 157 -4.08 -5.49 13.90
CA VAL A 157 -3.22 -6.30 13.02
C VAL A 157 -1.77 -5.94 13.26
N SER A 158 -1.12 -6.67 14.17
CA SER A 158 0.32 -6.49 14.35
C SER A 158 1.11 -7.22 13.26
N LEU A 159 1.98 -6.48 12.57
CA LEU A 159 3.04 -7.05 11.73
C LEU A 159 4.30 -7.35 12.56
N ASN A 160 4.22 -7.24 13.89
CA ASN A 160 5.30 -7.51 14.84
C ASN A 160 6.56 -6.70 14.52
N GLY A 161 6.41 -5.43 14.13
CA GLY A 161 7.54 -4.57 13.78
C GLY A 161 8.29 -4.96 12.50
N LYS A 162 7.71 -5.80 11.63
CA LYS A 162 8.33 -6.13 10.34
C LYS A 162 8.45 -4.86 9.47
N PRO A 163 9.63 -4.57 8.88
CA PRO A 163 9.80 -3.39 8.02
C PRO A 163 9.11 -3.57 6.66
N SER A 164 8.57 -2.47 6.14
CA SER A 164 8.03 -2.32 4.78
C SER A 164 8.97 -1.39 3.99
N PRO A 165 9.93 -1.92 3.21
CA PRO A 165 10.95 -1.08 2.58
C PRO A 165 10.44 -0.40 1.30
N TRP A 166 10.38 0.93 1.30
CA TRP A 166 10.26 1.72 0.07
C TRP A 166 11.64 2.04 -0.49
N LEU A 167 11.89 1.60 -1.73
CA LEU A 167 13.21 1.69 -2.37
C LEU A 167 13.10 2.24 -3.79
N ASP A 168 13.45 3.51 -3.96
CA ASP A 168 13.83 4.06 -5.26
C ASP A 168 15.34 4.33 -5.26
N ARG A 169 16.12 3.24 -5.28
CA ARG A 169 17.58 3.30 -5.37
C ARG A 169 18.07 3.98 -6.66
N ALA A 170 17.24 4.05 -7.71
CA ALA A 170 17.58 4.75 -8.94
C ALA A 170 17.55 6.27 -8.78
N ARG A 171 16.70 6.80 -7.88
CA ARG A 171 16.66 8.20 -7.46
C ARG A 171 17.47 8.49 -6.18
N GLY A 172 18.16 7.50 -5.60
CA GLY A 172 18.94 7.66 -4.37
C GLY A 172 18.09 7.72 -3.10
N PHE A 173 16.93 7.04 -3.10
CA PHE A 173 15.97 6.97 -2.00
C PHE A 173 16.00 5.59 -1.33
N ASN A 174 16.25 5.55 -0.02
CA ASN A 174 16.35 4.34 0.77
C ASN A 174 15.66 4.53 2.13
N GLY A 175 14.46 3.99 2.28
CA GLY A 175 13.72 4.06 3.53
C GLY A 175 12.88 2.82 3.83
N PHE A 176 12.19 2.87 4.96
CA PHE A 176 11.21 1.89 5.40
C PHE A 176 10.37 2.47 6.54
N ASP A 177 9.10 2.09 6.56
CA ASP A 177 8.30 2.09 7.77
C ASP A 177 8.36 0.74 8.49
N CYS A 178 7.81 0.71 9.70
CA CYS A 178 7.06 -0.46 10.17
C CYS A 178 5.72 0.03 10.72
N GLN A 179 4.64 -0.69 10.41
CA GLN A 179 3.28 -0.30 10.79
C GLN A 179 2.50 -1.53 11.28
N ASP A 180 1.82 -1.36 12.41
CA ASP A 180 0.71 -2.20 12.85
C ASP A 180 -0.61 -1.47 12.49
N PHE A 181 -1.73 -2.16 12.35
CA PHE A 181 -2.98 -1.58 11.83
C PHE A 181 -4.13 -1.74 12.82
N ASP A 182 -4.67 -0.64 13.31
CA ASP A 182 -5.91 -0.61 14.08
C ASP A 182 -7.09 -0.45 13.09
N ILE A 183 -8.04 -1.41 13.09
CA ILE A 183 -9.12 -1.48 12.10
C ILE A 183 -10.47 -1.48 12.82
N MET A 184 -11.36 -0.56 12.46
CA MET A 184 -12.68 -0.41 13.08
C MET A 184 -13.80 -0.20 12.06
N LEU A 185 -14.92 -0.91 12.23
CA LEU A 185 -16.17 -0.65 11.49
C LEU A 185 -16.97 0.42 12.24
N THR A 186 -16.98 1.64 11.71
CA THR A 186 -17.47 2.84 12.42
C THR A 186 -18.89 3.27 12.07
N ALA A 187 -19.38 2.93 10.87
CA ALA A 187 -20.77 3.15 10.49
C ALA A 187 -21.27 2.10 9.48
N ILE A 188 -22.59 1.89 9.46
CA ILE A 188 -23.33 1.26 8.37
C ILE A 188 -24.56 2.16 8.15
N ASP A 189 -24.77 2.64 6.92
CA ASP A 189 -25.96 3.41 6.53
C ASP A 189 -26.48 2.93 5.17
N GLY A 190 -27.72 2.42 5.15
CA GLY A 190 -28.33 1.80 3.97
C GLY A 190 -27.46 0.70 3.36
N ASN A 191 -26.92 0.98 2.17
CA ASN A 191 -26.02 0.10 1.42
C ASN A 191 -24.53 0.44 1.61
N TYR A 192 -24.14 1.31 2.54
CA TYR A 192 -22.75 1.73 2.72
C TYR A 192 -22.21 1.39 4.11
N ALA A 193 -20.90 1.15 4.19
CA ALA A 193 -20.16 1.03 5.45
C ALA A 193 -18.99 2.01 5.49
N THR A 194 -18.71 2.56 6.67
CA THR A 194 -17.52 3.39 6.94
C THR A 194 -16.54 2.60 7.79
N VAL A 195 -15.39 2.22 7.22
CA VAL A 195 -14.29 1.55 7.92
C VAL A 195 -13.18 2.55 8.18
N LYS A 196 -12.62 2.55 9.39
CA LYS A 196 -11.38 3.26 9.70
C LYS A 196 -10.22 2.26 9.81
N VAL A 197 -9.07 2.67 9.30
CA VAL A 197 -7.79 1.95 9.43
C VAL A 197 -6.73 2.97 9.81
N ALA A 198 -6.24 2.90 11.05
CA ALA A 198 -5.11 3.69 11.51
C ALA A 198 -3.85 2.83 11.44
N ASN A 199 -2.96 3.15 10.51
CA ASN A 199 -1.62 2.57 10.48
C ASN A 199 -0.79 3.28 11.56
N ILE A 200 -0.26 2.53 12.53
CA ILE A 200 0.34 3.05 13.76
C ILE A 200 1.73 2.44 14.04
N PRO A 201 2.59 3.15 14.81
CA PRO A 201 3.86 2.61 15.29
C PRO A 201 3.66 1.29 16.06
N PRO A 202 4.34 0.19 15.68
CA PRO A 202 4.27 -1.08 16.41
C PRO A 202 4.70 -0.94 17.87
N LEU A 203 4.03 -1.67 18.78
CA LEU A 203 4.22 -1.56 20.24
C LEU A 203 5.67 -1.81 20.72
N HIS A 204 6.48 -2.49 19.91
CA HIS A 204 7.88 -2.82 20.19
C HIS A 204 8.85 -2.24 19.13
N GLY A 205 8.41 -1.25 18.35
CA GLY A 205 9.20 -0.62 17.29
C GLY A 205 9.51 -1.53 16.11
N CYS A 206 10.46 -1.12 15.26
CA CYS A 206 10.86 -1.92 14.10
C CYS A 206 11.88 -3.00 14.45
N THR A 207 11.65 -4.22 13.97
CA THR A 207 12.58 -5.38 14.08
C THR A 207 13.87 -5.20 13.28
N ARG A 208 13.85 -4.33 12.27
CA ARG A 208 15.04 -3.88 11.54
C ARG A 208 15.58 -2.62 12.24
N PRO A 209 16.83 -2.62 12.73
CA PRO A 209 17.44 -1.40 13.23
C PRO A 209 17.67 -0.39 12.10
N PRO A 210 17.69 0.93 12.40
CA PRO A 210 18.09 1.95 11.45
C PRO A 210 19.57 1.79 11.04
N LEU A 211 19.98 2.50 9.98
CA LEU A 211 21.34 2.38 9.41
C LEU A 211 22.44 2.82 10.41
N VAL A 212 22.12 3.75 11.31
CA VAL A 212 23.06 4.35 12.27
C VAL A 212 22.43 4.51 13.65
N ALA A 213 23.24 4.34 14.69
CA ALA A 213 22.76 4.20 16.06
C ALA A 213 22.00 5.43 16.60
N TRP A 214 22.29 6.65 16.11
CA TRP A 214 21.63 7.87 16.56
C TRP A 214 20.15 7.99 16.13
N MET A 215 19.72 7.24 15.11
CA MET A 215 18.31 7.18 14.70
C MET A 215 17.41 6.39 15.69
N ASN A 216 17.99 5.70 16.68
CA ASN A 216 17.22 5.02 17.73
C ASN A 216 16.73 5.98 18.84
N SER A 217 17.10 7.27 18.82
CA SER A 217 16.55 8.23 19.78
C SER A 217 15.09 8.53 19.41
N ARG A 218 14.13 8.14 20.25
CA ARG A 218 12.70 8.42 20.04
C ARG A 218 12.46 9.91 19.78
N VAL A 219 11.74 10.23 18.72
CA VAL A 219 11.33 11.61 18.38
C VAL A 219 10.04 12.01 19.09
N ALA A 220 9.20 11.03 19.43
CA ALA A 220 7.87 11.21 19.98
C ALA A 220 7.58 10.26 21.16
N ASP A 221 6.32 10.12 21.52
CA ASP A 221 5.78 9.23 22.56
C ASP A 221 5.99 7.73 22.28
N THR A 222 5.97 7.33 21.01
CA THR A 222 6.16 5.94 20.56
C THR A 222 7.63 5.61 20.26
N GLU A 223 7.93 4.36 19.92
CA GLU A 223 9.14 4.07 19.15
C GLU A 223 9.09 4.77 17.78
N ASN A 224 10.27 5.02 17.21
CA ASN A 224 10.38 5.49 15.83
C ASN A 224 9.99 4.36 14.87
N ASN A 225 9.12 4.67 13.92
CA ASN A 225 8.61 3.72 12.94
C ASN A 225 8.72 4.21 11.48
N PHE A 226 9.24 5.41 11.26
CA PHE A 226 9.57 5.98 9.95
C PHE A 226 11.09 6.21 9.86
N PHE A 227 11.72 5.74 8.78
CA PHE A 227 13.15 5.92 8.51
C PHE A 227 13.42 6.14 7.02
N GLU A 228 14.21 7.16 6.68
CA GLU A 228 14.44 7.58 5.30
C GLU A 228 15.83 8.19 5.11
N ILE A 229 16.46 7.88 3.98
CA ILE A 229 17.65 8.56 3.47
C ILE A 229 17.38 8.95 2.01
N GLU A 230 17.41 10.24 1.71
CA GLU A 230 17.20 10.82 0.38
C GLU A 230 18.44 11.61 -0.08
N ARG A 231 19.05 11.18 -1.20
CA ARG A 231 20.15 11.92 -1.84
C ARG A 231 19.65 13.20 -2.53
N GLN A 232 20.19 14.33 -2.13
CA GLN A 232 19.84 15.66 -2.65
C GLN A 232 20.54 15.99 -3.97
N ALA A 233 20.02 17.00 -4.66
CA ALA A 233 20.53 17.45 -5.96
C ALA A 233 21.95 18.06 -5.88
N ASP A 234 22.34 18.62 -4.73
CA ASP A 234 23.70 19.13 -4.47
C ASP A 234 24.71 18.02 -4.11
N GLY A 235 24.23 16.78 -3.94
CA GLY A 235 25.04 15.62 -3.56
C GLY A 235 25.11 15.35 -2.05
N THR A 236 24.48 16.17 -1.20
CA THR A 236 24.26 15.84 0.20
C THR A 236 23.15 14.79 0.37
N TYR A 237 22.92 14.34 1.61
CA TYR A 237 21.88 13.39 1.95
C TYR A 237 21.01 13.96 3.07
N HIS A 238 19.69 13.90 2.90
CA HIS A 238 18.75 14.08 4.01
C HIS A 238 18.55 12.74 4.70
N ALA A 239 18.72 12.72 6.02
CA ALA A 239 18.58 11.54 6.86
C ALA A 239 17.49 11.82 7.90
N SER A 240 16.33 11.20 7.70
CA SER A 240 15.08 11.49 8.41
C SER A 240 14.65 10.26 9.21
N TYR A 241 14.16 10.47 10.44
CA TYR A 241 13.68 9.40 11.30
C TYR A 241 12.65 9.92 12.31
N GLY A 242 11.64 9.12 12.66
CA GLY A 242 10.62 9.56 13.61
C GLY A 242 9.36 8.70 13.62
N LYS A 243 8.22 9.36 13.87
CA LYS A 243 6.89 8.77 14.01
C LYS A 243 6.03 9.09 12.79
N GLU A 244 5.49 8.07 12.14
CA GLU A 244 4.45 8.15 11.10
C GLU A 244 3.15 7.47 11.60
N ILE A 245 2.03 8.15 11.41
CA ILE A 245 0.67 7.62 11.55
C ILE A 245 -0.09 7.89 10.25
N ILE A 246 -0.89 6.93 9.78
CA ILE A 246 -1.76 7.07 8.62
C ILE A 246 -3.20 6.71 9.01
N ASP A 247 -4.04 7.72 9.23
CA ASP A 247 -5.47 7.56 9.51
C ASP A 247 -6.27 7.53 8.20
N THR A 248 -6.81 6.37 7.86
CA THR A 248 -7.62 6.16 6.65
C THR A 248 -9.08 5.91 6.99
N GLU A 249 -10.01 6.60 6.33
CA GLU A 249 -11.45 6.37 6.36
C GLU A 249 -11.92 5.91 4.97
N LEU A 250 -12.61 4.77 4.90
CA LEU A 250 -13.09 4.13 3.67
C LEU A 250 -14.62 4.03 3.68
N HIS A 251 -15.27 4.58 2.65
CA HIS A 251 -16.69 4.41 2.38
C HIS A 251 -16.88 3.32 1.32
N ILE A 252 -17.41 2.18 1.73
CA ILE A 252 -17.51 0.96 0.91
C ILE A 252 -18.99 0.65 0.62
N ASP A 253 -19.33 0.41 -0.64
CA ASP A 253 -20.67 -0.06 -1.04
C ASP A 253 -20.84 -1.55 -0.72
N LEU A 254 -21.78 -1.87 0.17
CA LEU A 254 -22.16 -3.21 0.58
C LEU A 254 -22.93 -3.98 -0.51
N GLY A 255 -23.27 -3.37 -1.65
CA GLY A 255 -23.72 -4.09 -2.85
C GLY A 255 -22.58 -4.78 -3.62
N THR A 256 -21.43 -4.12 -3.76
CA THR A 256 -20.33 -4.46 -4.68
C THR A 256 -18.97 -4.67 -4.01
N GLY A 257 -18.85 -4.30 -2.73
CA GLY A 257 -17.61 -4.30 -1.95
C GLY A 257 -16.51 -3.42 -2.56
N ARG A 258 -16.89 -2.24 -3.08
CA ARG A 258 -15.99 -1.27 -3.72
C ARG A 258 -15.93 0.01 -2.89
N ILE A 259 -14.74 0.60 -2.79
CA ILE A 259 -14.54 1.99 -2.36
C ILE A 259 -15.38 2.94 -3.23
N ILE A 260 -16.27 3.70 -2.60
CA ILE A 260 -17.01 4.82 -3.22
C ILE A 260 -16.30 6.14 -2.92
N SER A 261 -15.70 6.26 -1.73
CA SER A 261 -14.68 7.27 -1.44
C SER A 261 -13.74 6.81 -0.33
N GLY A 262 -12.55 7.39 -0.28
CA GLY A 262 -11.60 7.24 0.80
C GLY A 262 -10.96 8.58 1.16
N PHE A 263 -10.73 8.82 2.44
CA PHE A 263 -9.89 9.90 2.94
C PHE A 263 -8.71 9.29 3.70
N MET A 264 -7.50 9.82 3.52
CA MET A 264 -6.30 9.35 4.20
C MET A 264 -5.51 10.57 4.69
N HIS A 265 -5.28 10.62 5.99
CA HIS A 265 -4.47 11.64 6.66
C HIS A 265 -3.19 10.98 7.18
N ASN A 266 -2.08 11.18 6.47
CA ASN A 266 -0.76 10.76 6.91
C ASN A 266 -0.07 11.93 7.64
N THR A 267 0.42 11.68 8.84
CA THR A 267 1.24 12.62 9.61
C THR A 267 2.60 12.00 9.94
N VAL A 268 3.67 12.76 9.68
CA VAL A 268 5.04 12.38 10.06
C VAL A 268 5.63 13.47 10.93
N HIS A 269 6.03 13.12 12.16
CA HIS A 269 6.85 13.97 13.04
C HIS A 269 8.24 13.34 13.16
N TYR A 270 9.26 14.05 12.68
CA TYR A 270 10.58 13.50 12.45
C TYR A 270 11.72 14.48 12.75
N LEU A 271 12.88 13.94 13.07
CA LEU A 271 14.14 14.66 13.10
C LEU A 271 14.87 14.42 11.78
N GLN A 272 15.26 15.50 11.10
CA GLN A 272 16.02 15.47 9.86
C GLN A 272 17.43 16.02 10.08
N ARG A 273 18.45 15.26 9.68
CA ARG A 273 19.83 15.75 9.55
C ARG A 273 20.19 15.93 8.08
N VAL A 274 21.10 16.87 7.81
CA VAL A 274 21.81 16.97 6.51
C VAL A 274 23.18 16.33 6.69
N CYS A 275 23.52 15.37 5.83
CA CYS A 275 24.72 14.56 5.89
C CYS A 275 25.55 14.70 4.59
N LYS A 276 26.87 14.56 4.70
CA LYS A 276 27.79 14.67 3.56
C LYS A 276 27.94 13.37 2.76
N ASP A 277 27.46 12.25 3.31
CA ASP A 277 27.71 10.90 2.81
C ASP A 277 26.50 9.95 2.99
N GLU A 278 26.45 8.88 2.18
CA GLU A 278 25.36 7.88 2.18
C GLU A 278 25.32 6.99 3.43
N SER A 279 26.45 6.85 4.14
CA SER A 279 26.49 6.10 5.42
C SER A 279 25.94 6.90 6.60
N VAL A 280 25.62 8.19 6.38
CA VAL A 280 25.01 9.12 7.34
C VAL A 280 25.76 9.17 8.68
N LEU A 281 27.10 9.21 8.57
CA LEU A 281 28.03 9.36 9.70
C LEU A 281 28.53 10.80 9.86
N ASP A 282 28.82 11.52 8.77
CA ASP A 282 29.14 12.95 8.81
C ASP A 282 27.87 13.78 8.57
N CYS A 283 27.16 14.07 9.67
CA CYS A 283 25.88 14.77 9.68
C CYS A 283 25.88 16.00 10.59
N GLY A 284 25.18 17.05 10.17
CA GLY A 284 24.91 18.22 11.00
C GLY A 284 23.89 17.98 12.12
N GLU A 285 23.54 19.06 12.82
CA GLU A 285 22.52 19.04 13.87
C GLU A 285 21.13 18.66 13.34
N PRO A 286 20.32 17.94 14.14
CA PRO A 286 18.97 17.57 13.76
C PRO A 286 18.05 18.79 13.76
N LYS A 287 17.10 18.79 12.82
CA LYS A 287 16.00 19.76 12.76
C LYS A 287 14.68 19.04 12.95
N ASP A 288 13.85 19.54 13.85
CA ASP A 288 12.47 19.08 14.00
C ASP A 288 11.65 19.45 12.75
N LYS A 289 10.82 18.50 12.31
CA LYS A 289 9.98 18.60 11.13
C LYS A 289 8.65 17.90 11.36
N SER A 290 7.58 18.57 10.94
CA SER A 290 6.26 17.98 10.76
C SER A 290 5.84 18.06 9.30
N LEU A 291 5.36 16.92 8.78
CA LEU A 291 4.74 16.79 7.46
C LEU A 291 3.32 16.23 7.66
N ALA A 292 2.36 16.78 6.93
CA ALA A 292 0.99 16.27 6.88
C ALA A 292 0.57 16.09 5.42
N ARG A 293 -0.09 14.97 5.11
CA ARG A 293 -0.63 14.65 3.79
C ARG A 293 -2.10 14.31 3.91
N GLU A 294 -2.93 15.06 3.19
CA GLU A 294 -4.35 14.78 3.00
C GLU A 294 -4.55 14.19 1.60
N THR A 295 -4.98 12.94 1.51
CA THR A 295 -5.34 12.31 0.23
C THR A 295 -6.82 11.94 0.20
N VAL A 296 -7.50 12.24 -0.89
CA VAL A 296 -8.90 11.92 -1.16
C VAL A 296 -9.00 11.07 -2.42
N LEU A 297 -9.62 9.90 -2.33
CA LEU A 297 -10.04 9.06 -3.46
C LEU A 297 -11.57 9.14 -3.58
N VAL A 298 -12.12 9.35 -4.77
CA VAL A 298 -13.57 9.35 -5.01
C VAL A 298 -13.92 8.64 -6.32
N LEU A 299 -14.96 7.82 -6.29
CA LEU A 299 -15.52 7.19 -7.49
C LEU A 299 -16.15 8.26 -8.40
N GLU A 300 -15.92 8.14 -9.71
CA GLU A 300 -16.61 8.93 -10.74
C GLU A 300 -18.12 8.56 -10.79
N LYS A 301 -18.97 9.51 -11.21
CA LYS A 301 -20.45 9.41 -11.12
C LYS A 301 -21.11 9.34 -12.49
#